data_AF-A0A2V9QVH1-F1
#
_entry.id   AF-A0A2V9QVH1-F1
#
_cell.length_a   1.000
_cell.length_b   1.000
_cell.length_c   1.000
_cell.angle_alpha   90.00
_cell.angle_beta   90.00
_cell.angle_gamma   90.00
#
_symmetry.space_group_name_H-M   'P 1'
#
loop_
_entity.id
_entity.type
_entity.pdbx_description
1 polymer ?
#
loop_
_entity_poly.entity_id
_entity_poly.type
_entity_poly.pdbx_seq_one_letter_code
_entity_poly.pdbx_strand_id
1 'polypeptide(L)'
;MSPELETLDQLQGGELHLSIVATLFPSTAAFRRAVMGLLSCGDVILKTNQGRQLPRWEWERLFAKDASQEEFNELKLRDHFAWLEKNKVEAFSFR
;
A
#
# COMPACT_ATOMS: atom_id res chain seq x y z
N MET A 1 10.65 -6.87 -17.03
CA MET A 1 10.46 -6.06 -15.81
C MET A 1 9.72 -6.90 -14.78
N SER A 2 9.98 -6.71 -13.48
CA SER A 2 9.19 -7.38 -12.45
C SER A 2 7.87 -6.63 -12.21
N PRO A 3 6.76 -7.31 -11.92
CA PRO A 3 5.47 -6.66 -11.64
C PRO A 3 5.51 -5.62 -10.50
N GLU A 4 6.41 -5.79 -9.54
CA GLU A 4 6.62 -4.84 -8.44
C GLU A 4 7.20 -3.51 -8.91
N LEU A 5 8.18 -3.54 -9.83
CA LEU A 5 8.77 -2.34 -10.39
C LEU A 5 7.78 -1.61 -11.29
N GLU A 6 6.99 -2.37 -12.07
CA GLU A 6 5.89 -1.83 -12.86
C GLU A 6 4.83 -1.17 -11.97
N THR A 7 4.49 -1.79 -10.84
CA THR A 7 3.55 -1.22 -9.87
C THR A 7 4.08 0.10 -9.30
N LEU A 8 5.36 0.15 -8.93
CA LEU A 8 5.97 1.37 -8.42
C LEU A 8 6.06 2.47 -9.48
N ASP A 9 6.38 2.12 -10.73
CA ASP A 9 6.42 3.05 -11.86
C ASP A 9 5.04 3.67 -12.11
N GLN A 10 4.00 2.85 -12.19
CA GLN A 10 2.63 3.34 -12.38
C GLN A 10 2.15 4.20 -11.20
N LEU A 11 2.58 3.92 -9.97
CA LEU A 11 2.22 4.74 -8.81
C LEU A 11 2.94 6.11 -8.80
N GLN A 12 4.00 6.32 -9.60
CA GLN A 12 4.56 7.67 -9.78
C GLN A 12 3.54 8.61 -10.45
N GLY A 13 2.61 8.05 -11.24
CA GLY A 13 1.48 8.76 -11.82
C GLY A 13 0.38 9.12 -10.81
N GLY A 14 0.42 8.57 -9.59
CA GLY A 14 -0.55 8.88 -8.54
C GLY A 14 -1.06 7.66 -7.77
N GLU A 15 -2.36 7.65 -7.49
CA GLU A 15 -3.04 6.56 -6.78
C GLU A 15 -3.50 5.51 -7.79
N LEU A 16 -3.28 4.22 -7.49
CA LEU A 16 -3.74 3.11 -8.33
C LEU A 16 -4.74 2.27 -7.61
N HIS A 17 -5.75 1.83 -8.35
CA HIS A 17 -6.73 0.91 -7.79
C HIS A 17 -6.10 -0.49 -7.60
N LEU A 18 -6.38 -1.17 -6.49
CA LEU A 18 -5.88 -2.52 -6.18
C LEU A 18 -6.28 -3.54 -7.24
N SER A 19 -7.47 -3.38 -7.83
CA SER A 19 -7.92 -4.21 -8.95
C SER A 19 -7.04 -4.07 -10.19
N ILE A 20 -6.55 -2.86 -10.49
CA ILE A 20 -5.61 -2.60 -11.60
C ILE A 20 -4.27 -3.25 -11.28
N VAL A 21 -3.74 -3.01 -10.08
CA VAL A 21 -2.48 -3.61 -9.63
C VAL A 21 -2.55 -5.12 -9.67
N ALA A 22 -3.68 -5.73 -9.27
CA ALA A 22 -3.88 -7.17 -9.33
C ALA A 22 -3.79 -7.74 -10.76
N THR A 23 -4.12 -6.96 -11.81
CA THR A 23 -3.98 -7.42 -13.20
C THR A 23 -2.53 -7.55 -13.68
N LEU A 24 -1.59 -6.87 -13.00
CA LEU A 24 -0.16 -6.93 -13.30
C LEU A 24 0.51 -8.23 -12.83
N PHE A 25 -0.17 -9.00 -11.97
CA PHE A 25 0.39 -10.21 -11.38
C PHE A 25 -0.25 -11.47 -11.98
N PRO A 26 0.55 -12.53 -12.21
CA PRO A 26 0.07 -13.77 -12.85
C PRO A 26 -0.87 -14.59 -11.96
N SER A 27 -0.96 -14.28 -10.66
CA SER A 27 -1.86 -14.95 -9.73
C SER A 27 -2.14 -14.07 -8.52
N THR A 28 -3.27 -14.33 -7.85
CA THR A 28 -3.61 -13.68 -6.58
C THR A 28 -2.55 -13.94 -5.51
N ALA A 29 -1.94 -15.12 -5.47
CA ALA A 29 -0.88 -15.44 -4.51
C ALA A 29 0.38 -14.58 -4.74
N ALA A 30 0.78 -14.39 -6.00
CA ALA A 30 1.90 -13.52 -6.37
C ALA A 30 1.61 -12.06 -6.01
N PHE A 31 0.42 -11.57 -6.37
CA PHE A 31 -0.06 -10.23 -6.00
C PHE A 31 0.00 -9.97 -4.49
N ARG A 32 -0.59 -10.87 -3.68
CA ARG A 32 -0.61 -10.70 -2.21
C ARG A 32 0.79 -10.63 -1.64
N ARG A 33 1.70 -11.49 -2.10
CA ARG A 33 3.08 -11.53 -1.62
C ARG A 33 3.83 -10.24 -1.97
N ALA A 34 3.67 -9.78 -3.20
CA ALA A 34 4.31 -8.57 -3.70
C ALA A 34 3.82 -7.32 -2.97
N VAL A 35 2.50 -7.10 -2.91
CA VAL A 35 1.91 -5.93 -2.26
C VAL A 35 2.20 -5.91 -0.76
N MET A 36 2.13 -7.06 -0.08
CA MET A 36 2.55 -7.14 1.33
C MET A 36 4.03 -6.83 1.53
N GLY A 37 4.88 -7.22 0.59
CA GLY A 37 6.30 -6.83 0.57
C GLY A 37 6.46 -5.32 0.50
N LEU A 38 5.83 -4.68 -0.49
CA LEU A 38 5.88 -3.22 -0.69
C LEU A 38 5.35 -2.45 0.54
N LEU A 39 4.25 -2.92 1.14
CA LEU A 39 3.68 -2.32 2.36
C LEU A 39 4.59 -2.50 3.58
N SER A 40 5.22 -3.67 3.71
CA SER A 40 6.11 -3.98 4.84
C SER A 40 7.42 -3.20 4.76
N CYS A 41 7.94 -2.97 3.55
CA CYS A 41 9.08 -2.09 3.30
C CYS A 41 8.73 -0.61 3.49
N GLY A 42 7.43 -0.28 3.43
CA GLY A 42 6.95 1.08 3.56
C GLY A 42 7.11 1.90 2.29
N ASP A 43 7.29 1.25 1.14
CA ASP A 43 7.38 1.90 -0.18
C ASP A 43 6.01 2.43 -0.63
N VAL A 44 4.94 1.75 -0.21
CA VAL A 44 3.56 2.08 -0.52
C VAL A 44 2.70 2.13 0.74
N ILE A 45 1.55 2.80 0.63
CA ILE A 45 0.49 2.81 1.63
C ILE A 45 -0.82 2.34 1.00
N LEU A 46 -1.63 1.64 1.79
CA LEU A 46 -3.00 1.32 1.44
C LEU A 46 -3.94 2.40 1.95
N LYS A 47 -4.89 2.80 1.11
CA LYS A 47 -5.97 3.72 1.47
C LYS A 47 -7.34 3.09 1.25
N THR A 48 -8.26 3.46 2.12
CA THR A 48 -9.70 3.26 1.92
C THR A 48 -10.23 4.26 0.90
N ASN A 49 -11.44 4.02 0.38
CA ASN A 49 -12.13 4.90 -0.57
C ASN A 49 -12.43 6.31 -0.01
N GLN A 50 -12.27 6.48 1.31
CA GLN A 50 -12.39 7.76 2.01
C GLN A 50 -11.03 8.45 2.17
N GLY A 51 -9.97 7.95 1.52
CA GLY A 51 -8.61 8.48 1.60
C GLY A 51 -7.87 8.18 2.91
N ARG A 52 -8.49 7.43 3.84
CA ARG A 52 -7.87 7.04 5.12
C ARG A 52 -6.83 5.94 4.89
N GLN A 53 -5.63 6.16 5.42
CA GLN A 53 -4.57 5.14 5.43
C GLN A 53 -4.92 3.97 6.36
N LEU A 54 -4.71 2.75 5.86
CA LEU A 54 -4.93 1.51 6.59
C LEU A 54 -3.73 1.18 7.49
N PRO A 55 -3.94 0.89 8.79
CA PRO A 55 -2.89 0.45 9.69
C PRO A 55 -2.47 -1.01 9.44
N ARG A 56 -1.26 -1.37 9.88
CA ARG A 56 -0.64 -2.68 9.59
C ARG A 56 -1.48 -3.90 9.96
N TRP A 57 -2.17 -3.85 11.10
CA TRP A 57 -3.02 -4.96 11.56
C TRP A 57 -4.26 -5.17 10.66
N GLU A 58 -4.70 -4.14 9.92
CA GLU A 58 -5.78 -4.28 8.94
C GLU A 58 -5.29 -4.91 7.63
N TRP A 59 -4.00 -4.78 7.29
CA TRP A 59 -3.42 -5.41 6.10
C TRP A 59 -3.54 -6.93 6.18
N GLU A 60 -3.23 -7.52 7.33
CA GLU A 60 -3.33 -8.96 7.51
C GLU A 60 -4.77 -9.44 7.36
N ARG A 61 -5.76 -8.71 7.89
CA ARG A 61 -7.18 -9.04 7.70
C ARG A 61 -7.59 -8.98 6.21
N LEU A 62 -7.12 -7.96 5.50
CA LEU A 62 -7.31 -7.78 4.06
C LEU A 62 -6.78 -8.95 3.23
N PHE A 63 -5.59 -9.44 3.57
CA PHE A 63 -4.92 -10.48 2.81
C PHE A 63 -5.15 -11.91 3.34
N ALA A 64 -5.85 -12.06 4.48
CA ALA A 64 -5.99 -13.35 5.18
C ALA A 64 -6.94 -14.37 4.53
N LYS A 65 -8.02 -13.98 3.85
CA LYS A 65 -8.90 -14.87 3.05
C LYS A 65 -10.12 -14.09 2.56
N ASP A 66 -10.45 -14.20 1.27
CA ASP A 66 -11.73 -13.80 0.67
C ASP A 66 -12.35 -12.47 1.13
N ALA A 67 -11.51 -11.49 1.51
CA ALA A 67 -11.99 -10.13 1.70
C ALA A 67 -12.47 -9.66 0.31
N SER A 68 -13.79 -9.51 0.19
CA SER A 68 -14.45 -8.93 -0.96
C SER A 68 -13.68 -7.69 -1.38
N GLN A 69 -13.21 -7.67 -2.63
CA GLN A 69 -12.43 -6.57 -3.22
C GLN A 69 -13.17 -5.21 -3.20
N GLU A 70 -14.40 -5.17 -2.69
CA GLU A 70 -15.33 -4.05 -2.76
C GLU A 70 -15.11 -2.96 -1.69
N GLU A 71 -14.42 -3.25 -0.58
CA GLU A 71 -14.27 -2.27 0.50
C GLU A 71 -13.01 -1.38 0.37
N PHE A 72 -12.02 -1.78 -0.42
CA PHE A 72 -10.70 -1.15 -0.39
C PHE A 72 -10.07 -1.02 -1.76
N ASN A 73 -9.89 0.23 -2.19
CA ASN A 73 -9.65 0.50 -3.58
C ASN A 73 -8.23 0.92 -3.91
N GLU A 74 -7.44 1.58 -3.05
CA GLU A 74 -6.29 2.35 -3.57
C GLU A 74 -4.93 2.06 -2.89
N LEU A 75 -3.92 1.83 -3.73
CA LEU A 75 -2.49 1.89 -3.41
C LEU A 75 -1.96 3.29 -3.76
N LYS A 76 -1.10 3.83 -2.90
CA LYS A 76 -0.34 5.05 -3.17
C LYS A 76 1.12 4.83 -2.80
N LEU A 77 2.05 5.45 -3.52
CA LEU A 77 3.41 5.60 -3.01
C LEU A 77 3.37 6.30 -1.65
N ARG A 78 4.18 5.80 -0.72
CA ARG A 78 4.37 6.49 0.54
C ARG A 78 5.21 7.73 0.27
N ASP A 79 4.59 8.89 0.44
CA ASP A 79 5.32 10.15 0.40
C ASP A 79 6.17 10.27 1.66
N HIS A 80 7.46 9.91 1.55
CA HIS A 80 8.38 9.81 2.68
C HIS A 80 8.53 11.17 3.39
N PHE A 81 8.46 12.28 2.65
CA PHE A 81 8.54 13.63 3.19
C PHE A 81 7.30 14.01 4.01
N ALA A 82 6.09 13.77 3.48
CA ALA A 82 4.85 14.06 4.21
C ALA A 82 4.68 13.19 5.47
N TRP A 83 5.14 11.93 5.43
CA TRP A 83 5.13 11.07 6.61
C TRP A 83 6.10 11.56 7.69
N LEU A 84 7.33 11.92 7.31
CA LEU A 84 8.30 12.49 8.26
C LEU A 84 7.78 13.79 8.89
N GLU A 85 7.17 14.68 8.12
CA GLU A 85 6.58 15.91 8.68
C GLU A 85 5.43 15.63 9.66
N LYS A 86 4.55 14.68 9.33
CA LYS A 86 3.43 14.28 10.20
C LYS A 86 3.89 13.58 11.49
N ASN A 87 5.03 12.89 11.47
CA ASN A 87 5.55 12.12 12.61
C ASN A 87 6.75 12.78 13.32
N LYS A 88 7.21 13.95 12.84
CA LYS A 88 8.22 14.78 13.53
C LYS A 88 7.76 15.28 14.91
N VAL A 89 6.45 15.26 15.19
CA VAL A 89 5.89 15.68 16.49
C VAL A 89 6.15 14.64 17.59
N GLU A 90 6.40 13.37 17.26
CA GLU A 90 6.65 12.31 18.26
C GLU A 90 8.14 11.98 18.46
N ALA A 91 9.03 12.43 17.56
CA ALA A 91 10.45 12.09 17.61
C ALA A 91 11.32 13.06 18.45
N PHE A 92 10.77 14.19 18.93
CA PHE A 92 11.47 15.15 19.79
C PHE A 92 10.83 15.25 21.17
N SER A 93 10.90 14.16 21.94
CA SER A 93 10.88 14.25 23.40
C SER A 93 11.83 13.22 24.00
N PHE A 94 13.12 13.48 23.85
CA PHE A 94 14.10 13.01 24.83
C PHE A 94 14.56 14.24 25.60
N ARG A 95 14.12 14.31 26.85
CA ARG A 95 14.78 15.10 27.90
C ARG A 95 16.17 14.55 28.16
#